data_AF-A0A962JRB9-F1
#
_entry.id   AF-A0A962JRB9-F1
#
_cell.length_a   1.000
_cell.length_b   1.000
_cell.length_c   1.000
_cell.angle_alpha   90.00
_cell.angle_beta   90.00
_cell.angle_gamma   90.00
#
_symmetry.space_group_name_H-M   'P 1'
#
loop_
_entity.id
_entity.type
_entity.pdbx_description
1 polymer ?
#
loop_
_entity_poly.entity_id
_entity_poly.type
_entity_poly.pdbx_seq_one_letter_code
_entity_poly.pdbx_strand_id
1 'polypeptide(L)'
;MNKLPQYIAQIVAYGFFMFFIAYLSSSPEWNHTQPEDAMVKVSIRHPGKILGQCRDLSVAEIKNLSPNMKVPQQCPRERSPVRLRIELNDEVLFEESARPSGLQKDGVSTFYARFDIPAGNHFIKA
;
A
#
# COMPACT_ATOMS: atom_id res chain seq x y z
N MET A 1 56.03 20.66 -27.79
CA MET A 1 55.56 20.09 -26.51
C MET A 1 54.83 18.79 -26.80
N ASN A 2 55.38 17.64 -26.40
CA ASN A 2 54.81 16.34 -26.73
C ASN A 2 53.49 16.15 -25.96
N LYS A 3 52.38 15.99 -26.69
CA LYS A 3 51.04 15.75 -26.15
C LYS A 3 50.80 14.30 -25.73
N LEU A 4 51.72 13.41 -26.06
CA LEU A 4 51.68 11.99 -25.74
C LEU A 4 51.44 11.68 -24.24
N PRO A 5 52.20 12.25 -23.27
CA PRO A 5 51.94 12.01 -21.85
C PRO A 5 50.56 12.49 -21.38
N GLN A 6 50.05 13.58 -21.98
CA GLN A 6 48.73 14.12 -21.66
C GLN A 6 47.63 13.14 -22.10
N TYR A 7 47.72 12.59 -23.31
CA TYR A 7 46.75 11.62 -23.80
C TYR A 7 46.79 10.31 -23.01
N ILE A 8 47.99 9.84 -22.61
CA ILE A 8 48.13 8.65 -21.77
C ILE A 8 47.41 8.87 -20.42
N ALA A 9 47.69 9.99 -19.74
CA ALA A 9 47.04 10.31 -18.47
C ALA A 9 45.51 10.40 -18.60
N GLN A 10 45.02 10.97 -19.70
CA GLN A 10 43.58 11.10 -19.96
C GLN A 10 42.90 9.74 -20.21
N ILE A 11 43.53 8.86 -20.99
CA ILE A 11 43.04 7.49 -21.22
C ILE A 11 43.00 6.71 -19.90
N VAL A 12 44.04 6.83 -19.08
CA VAL A 12 44.10 6.15 -17.77
C VAL A 12 42.99 6.67 -16.85
N ALA A 13 42.83 7.99 -16.74
CA ALA A 13 41.82 8.59 -15.88
C ALA A 13 40.39 8.24 -16.31
N TYR A 14 40.08 8.35 -17.61
CA TYR A 14 38.76 8.00 -18.12
C TYR A 14 38.51 6.50 -18.14
N GLY A 15 39.52 5.68 -18.41
CA GLY A 15 39.41 4.23 -18.33
C GLY A 15 39.09 3.78 -16.91
N PHE A 16 39.77 4.33 -15.91
CA PHE A 16 39.47 4.06 -14.50
C PHE A 16 38.05 4.50 -14.13
N PHE A 17 37.65 5.72 -14.52
CA PHE A 17 36.31 6.21 -14.27
C PHE A 17 35.21 5.34 -14.91
N MET A 18 35.40 4.97 -16.18
CA MET A 18 34.49 4.09 -16.91
C MET A 18 34.41 2.70 -16.26
N PHE A 19 35.53 2.15 -15.81
CA PHE A 19 35.58 0.88 -15.09
C PHE A 19 34.75 0.92 -13.81
N PHE A 20 34.92 1.95 -12.97
CA PHE A 20 34.16 2.08 -11.72
C PHE A 20 32.66 2.22 -11.98
N ILE A 21 32.28 3.02 -12.98
CA ILE A 21 30.87 3.14 -13.38
C ILE A 21 30.32 1.78 -13.82
N ALA A 22 31.02 1.07 -14.71
CA ALA A 22 30.55 -0.22 -15.21
C ALA A 22 30.43 -1.26 -14.08
N TYR A 23 31.44 -1.34 -13.22
CA TYR A 23 31.47 -2.28 -12.11
C TYR A 23 30.38 -2.00 -11.08
N LEU A 24 30.27 -0.76 -10.61
CA LEU A 24 29.29 -0.39 -9.57
C LEU A 24 27.85 -0.31 -10.10
N SER A 25 27.66 -0.15 -11.41
CA SER A 25 26.32 -0.18 -12.04
C SER A 25 25.77 -1.60 -12.16
N SER A 26 26.65 -2.60 -12.30
CA SER A 26 26.27 -4.01 -12.49
C SER A 26 26.47 -4.89 -11.26
N SER A 27 27.25 -4.43 -10.28
CA SER A 27 27.60 -5.20 -9.09
C SER A 27 27.83 -4.29 -7.87
N PRO A 28 27.57 -4.77 -6.64
CA PRO A 28 26.99 -6.07 -6.32
C PRO A 28 25.50 -6.15 -6.69
N GLU A 29 25.04 -7.37 -6.99
CA GLU A 29 23.62 -7.61 -7.24
C GLU A 29 22.83 -7.39 -5.94
N TRP A 30 21.85 -6.49 -6.00
CA TRP A 30 21.00 -6.17 -4.86
C TRP A 30 19.76 -7.07 -4.86
N ASN A 31 19.75 -8.04 -3.96
CA ASN A 31 18.58 -8.89 -3.73
C ASN A 31 17.71 -8.28 -2.62
N HIS A 32 16.46 -7.97 -2.95
CA HIS A 32 15.50 -7.40 -1.99
C HIS A 32 15.08 -8.39 -0.90
N THR A 33 15.19 -9.68 -1.21
CA THR A 33 14.84 -10.80 -0.34
C THR A 33 15.95 -11.84 -0.45
N GLN A 34 16.26 -12.56 0.63
CA GLN A 34 17.23 -13.65 0.55
C GLN A 34 16.73 -14.73 -0.40
N PRO A 35 17.61 -15.49 -1.08
CA PRO A 35 17.18 -16.50 -2.07
C PRO A 35 16.21 -17.55 -1.51
N GLU A 36 16.35 -17.85 -0.22
CA GLU A 36 15.56 -18.84 0.52
C GLU A 36 14.25 -18.27 1.10
N ASP A 37 14.06 -16.95 1.01
CA ASP A 37 12.93 -16.23 1.59
C ASP A 37 12.06 -15.65 0.46
N ALA A 38 10.76 -15.60 0.69
CA ALA A 38 9.78 -14.90 -0.10
C ALA A 38 9.02 -13.91 0.79
N MET A 39 8.42 -12.87 0.21
CA MET A 39 7.67 -11.87 0.97
C MET A 39 6.21 -11.83 0.51
N VAL A 40 5.29 -11.97 1.46
CA VAL A 40 3.86 -11.71 1.27
C VAL A 40 3.54 -10.31 1.81
N LYS A 41 3.02 -9.44 0.93
CA LYS A 41 2.62 -8.08 1.29
C LYS A 41 1.11 -7.90 1.15
N VAL A 42 0.47 -7.57 2.27
CA VAL A 42 -0.95 -7.25 2.33
C VAL A 42 -1.09 -5.74 2.23
N SER A 43 -1.86 -5.27 1.24
CA SER A 43 -2.15 -3.85 1.05
C SER A 43 -3.59 -3.71 0.53
N ILE A 44 -4.54 -3.73 1.44
CA ILE A 44 -5.97 -3.72 1.11
C ILE A 44 -6.62 -2.44 1.63
N ARG A 45 -7.47 -1.83 0.80
CA ARG A 45 -8.36 -0.74 1.19
C ARG A 45 -9.79 -1.18 0.88
N HIS A 46 -10.58 -1.40 1.91
CA HIS A 46 -11.96 -1.86 1.74
C HIS A 46 -12.92 -0.98 2.55
N PRO A 47 -13.95 -0.40 1.91
CA PRO A 47 -14.99 0.31 2.63
C PRO A 47 -15.92 -0.67 3.36
N GLY A 48 -16.12 -0.45 4.67
CA GLY A 48 -17.19 -1.14 5.41
C GLY A 48 -18.58 -0.74 4.93
N LYS A 49 -19.59 -1.52 5.37
CA LYS A 49 -21.01 -1.22 5.12
C LYS A 49 -21.44 -0.03 5.99
N ILE A 50 -22.40 0.76 5.52
CA ILE A 50 -22.95 1.86 6.32
C ILE A 50 -23.68 1.29 7.54
N LEU A 51 -23.41 1.85 8.71
CA LEU A 51 -24.08 1.50 9.96
C LEU A 51 -25.31 2.38 10.14
N GLY A 52 -26.49 1.75 10.10
CA GLY A 52 -27.78 2.38 10.37
C GLY A 52 -28.67 2.51 9.14
N GLN A 53 -29.93 2.84 9.39
CA GLN A 53 -30.95 3.01 8.35
C GLN A 53 -31.06 4.48 7.96
N CYS A 54 -31.38 4.74 6.70
CA CYS A 54 -31.76 6.07 6.28
C CYS A 54 -33.14 6.41 6.87
N ARG A 55 -33.28 7.63 7.40
CA ARG A 55 -34.53 8.13 7.95
C ARG A 55 -35.16 9.11 6.95
N ASP A 56 -36.43 8.90 6.64
CA ASP A 56 -37.24 9.87 5.90
C ASP A 56 -37.49 11.12 6.76
N LEU A 57 -37.28 12.29 6.17
CA LEU A 57 -37.55 13.58 6.82
C LEU A 57 -38.98 14.02 6.52
N SER A 58 -39.68 14.48 7.55
CA SER A 58 -41.02 15.05 7.38
C SER A 58 -40.97 16.40 6.66
N VAL A 59 -42.07 16.81 6.03
CA VAL A 59 -42.17 18.08 5.30
C VAL A 59 -41.90 19.28 6.22
N ALA A 60 -42.26 19.19 7.51
CA ALA A 60 -41.99 20.22 8.50
C ALA A 60 -40.49 20.36 8.80
N GLU A 61 -39.78 19.24 8.96
CA GLU A 61 -38.32 19.22 9.16
C GLU A 61 -37.59 19.76 7.93
N ILE A 62 -38.00 19.37 6.71
CA ILE A 62 -37.40 19.85 5.45
C ILE A 62 -37.58 21.37 5.29
N LYS A 63 -38.72 21.93 5.72
CA LYS A 63 -38.94 23.38 5.66
C LYS A 63 -38.02 24.16 6.61
N ASN A 64 -37.67 23.57 7.75
CA ASN A 64 -36.75 24.16 8.71
C ASN A 64 -35.28 24.07 8.27
N LEU A 65 -34.94 23.21 7.30
CA LEU A 65 -33.60 23.15 6.73
C LEU A 65 -33.35 24.33 5.79
N SER A 66 -32.08 24.77 5.73
CA SER A 66 -31.65 25.79 4.77
C SER A 66 -31.90 25.33 3.33
N PRO A 67 -32.14 26.25 2.37
CA PRO A 67 -32.51 25.88 1.00
C PRO A 67 -31.59 24.85 0.34
N ASN A 68 -30.29 24.90 0.62
CA ASN A 68 -29.28 24.02 0.02
C ASN A 68 -29.16 22.64 0.70
N MET A 69 -29.80 22.46 1.86
CA MET A 69 -29.71 21.24 2.68
C MET A 69 -31.02 20.45 2.72
N LYS A 70 -32.01 20.83 1.90
CA LYS A 70 -33.32 20.17 1.81
C LYS A 70 -33.21 18.83 1.09
N VAL A 71 -32.87 17.79 1.84
CA VAL A 71 -32.84 16.41 1.37
C VAL A 71 -34.08 15.65 1.88
N PRO A 72 -34.62 14.70 1.11
CA PRO A 72 -35.78 13.92 1.53
C PRO A 72 -35.43 12.86 2.58
N GLN A 73 -34.18 12.40 2.60
CA GLN A 73 -33.68 11.36 3.50
C GLN A 73 -32.38 11.78 4.17
N GLN A 74 -32.23 11.41 5.44
CA GLN A 74 -31.02 11.57 6.22
C GLN A 74 -30.41 10.19 6.51
N CYS A 75 -29.27 9.90 5.88
CA CYS A 75 -28.54 8.66 6.07
C CYS A 75 -27.32 8.86 6.98
N PRO A 76 -27.04 7.93 7.90
CA PRO A 76 -25.77 7.93 8.64
C PRO A 76 -24.61 7.66 7.67
N ARG A 77 -23.43 8.21 8.00
CA ARG A 77 -22.21 8.08 7.19
C ARG A 77 -21.20 7.10 7.79
N GLU A 78 -21.35 6.76 9.06
CA GLU A 78 -20.46 5.83 9.78
C GLU A 78 -20.47 4.46 9.13
N ARG A 79 -19.30 3.82 9.04
CA ARG A 79 -19.12 2.50 8.42
C ARG A 79 -18.78 1.42 9.45
N SER A 80 -19.06 0.18 9.08
CA SER A 80 -18.69 -1.00 9.86
C SER A 80 -17.18 -1.24 9.80
N PRO A 81 -16.55 -1.75 10.87
CA PRO A 81 -15.22 -2.34 10.76
C PRO A 81 -15.20 -3.45 9.73
N VAL A 82 -14.04 -3.64 9.09
CA VAL A 82 -13.78 -4.75 8.17
C VAL A 82 -12.82 -5.70 8.87
N ARG A 83 -13.06 -7.01 8.74
CA ARG A 83 -12.14 -8.07 9.21
C ARG A 83 -11.48 -8.69 7.99
N LEU A 84 -10.16 -8.82 8.03
CA LEU A 84 -9.37 -9.50 7.02
C LEU A 84 -8.68 -10.68 7.70
N ARG A 85 -8.85 -11.88 7.13
CA ARG A 85 -8.11 -13.08 7.49
C ARG A 85 -7.41 -13.58 6.24
N ILE A 86 -6.15 -13.95 6.37
CA ILE A 86 -5.34 -14.53 5.30
C ILE A 86 -4.72 -15.80 5.84
N GLU A 87 -4.91 -16.88 5.11
CA GLU A 87 -4.38 -18.19 5.41
C GLU A 87 -3.34 -18.56 4.36
N LEU A 88 -2.19 -19.07 4.83
CA LEU A 88 -1.10 -19.60 4.03
C LEU A 88 -0.97 -21.08 4.35
N ASN A 89 -1.17 -21.95 3.36
CA ASN A 89 -1.12 -23.40 3.56
C ASN A 89 -2.04 -23.89 4.71
N ASP A 90 -3.26 -23.35 4.76
CA ASP A 90 -4.28 -23.64 5.79
C ASP A 90 -3.93 -23.16 7.22
N GLU A 91 -2.82 -22.44 7.40
CA GLU A 91 -2.46 -21.76 8.65
C GLU A 91 -2.75 -20.26 8.57
N VAL A 92 -3.25 -19.67 9.65
CA VAL A 92 -3.58 -18.23 9.68
C VAL A 92 -2.28 -17.41 9.70
N LEU A 93 -1.99 -16.73 8.59
CA LEU A 93 -0.85 -15.83 8.45
C LEU A 93 -1.15 -14.44 9.00
N PHE A 94 -2.37 -13.94 8.76
CA PHE A 94 -2.78 -12.61 9.20
C PHE A 94 -4.26 -12.59 9.55
N GLU A 95 -4.60 -11.98 10.68
CA GLU A 95 -5.99 -11.74 11.04
C GLU A 95 -6.13 -10.44 11.82
N GLU A 96 -6.80 -9.45 11.24
CA GLU A 96 -7.02 -8.16 11.87
C GLU A 96 -8.40 -7.59 11.53
N SER A 97 -8.95 -6.78 12.43
CA SER A 97 -10.15 -5.98 12.19
C SER A 97 -9.81 -4.49 12.15
N ALA A 98 -9.82 -3.89 10.97
CA ALA A 98 -9.55 -2.46 10.79
C ALA A 98 -10.84 -1.63 10.89
N ARG A 99 -10.83 -0.64 11.78
CA ARG A 99 -11.91 0.36 11.89
C ARG A 99 -11.84 1.35 10.71
N PRO A 100 -12.98 1.92 10.29
CA PRO A 100 -12.98 2.94 9.25
C PRO A 100 -12.20 4.16 9.71
N SER A 101 -11.48 4.78 8.77
CA SER A 101 -10.74 6.02 9.01
C SER A 101 -11.65 7.25 9.04
N GLY A 102 -11.10 8.39 9.47
CA GLY A 102 -11.80 9.67 9.55
C GLY A 102 -12.46 9.94 10.91
N LEU A 103 -12.63 11.22 11.24
CA LEU A 103 -13.21 11.67 12.51
C LEU A 103 -14.63 11.14 12.74
N GLN A 104 -15.40 11.01 11.66
CA GLN A 104 -16.78 10.51 11.66
C GLN A 104 -16.87 9.02 11.28
N LYS A 105 -15.73 8.32 11.18
CA LYS A 105 -15.62 6.90 10.79
C LYS A 105 -16.37 6.57 9.48
N ASP A 106 -16.34 7.49 8.53
CA ASP A 106 -16.96 7.34 7.20
C ASP A 106 -15.95 6.97 6.10
N GLY A 107 -14.67 6.92 6.44
CA GLY A 107 -13.56 6.55 5.56
C GLY A 107 -13.41 5.06 5.31
N VAL A 108 -12.36 4.68 4.59
CA VAL A 108 -12.06 3.27 4.27
C VAL A 108 -11.27 2.61 5.39
N SER A 109 -11.50 1.31 5.60
CA SER A 109 -10.63 0.45 6.41
C SER A 109 -9.43 0.05 5.57
N THR A 110 -8.23 0.18 6.13
CA THR A 110 -6.96 -0.10 5.44
C THR A 110 -6.19 -1.16 6.22
N PHE A 111 -5.63 -2.13 5.50
CA PHE A 111 -4.75 -3.17 6.04
C PHE A 111 -3.40 -3.08 5.35
N TYR A 112 -2.34 -3.11 6.17
CA TYR A 112 -0.98 -3.08 5.67
C TYR A 112 -0.09 -3.96 6.52
N ALA A 113 0.41 -5.05 5.95
CA ALA A 113 1.31 -5.97 6.63
C ALA A 113 2.29 -6.60 5.64
N ARG A 114 3.45 -7.01 6.15
CA ARG A 114 4.49 -7.72 5.39
C ARG A 114 4.94 -8.91 6.21
N PHE A 115 5.05 -10.05 5.55
CA PHE A 115 5.48 -11.30 6.14
C PHE A 115 6.59 -11.89 5.28
N ASP A 116 7.71 -12.21 5.91
CA ASP A 116 8.75 -13.01 5.29
C ASP A 116 8.38 -14.48 5.53
N ILE A 117 8.31 -15.25 4.46
CA ILE A 117 7.95 -16.67 4.44
C ILE A 117 9.04 -17.44 3.71
N PRO A 118 9.21 -18.75 3.94
CA PRO A 118 10.13 -19.54 3.13
C PRO A 118 9.80 -19.46 1.64
N ALA A 119 10.80 -19.50 0.77
CA ALA A 119 10.57 -19.59 -0.66
C ALA A 119 9.98 -20.95 -1.04
N GLY A 120 9.03 -20.97 -1.98
CA GLY A 120 8.40 -22.21 -2.43
C GLY A 120 6.99 -22.01 -2.98
N ASN A 121 6.29 -23.12 -3.20
CA ASN A 121 4.88 -23.11 -3.58
C ASN A 121 4.00 -22.99 -2.34
N HIS A 122 3.20 -21.93 -2.28
CA HIS A 122 2.25 -21.71 -1.19
C HIS A 122 0.84 -21.53 -1.74
N PHE A 123 -0.14 -22.01 -1.00
CA PHE A 123 -1.56 -21.74 -1.26
C PHE A 123 -2.04 -20.62 -0.35
N ILE A 124 -2.64 -19.59 -0.96
CA ILE A 124 -3.16 -18.42 -0.25
C ILE A 124 -4.69 -18.45 -0.31
N LYS A 125 -5.35 -18.27 0.84
CA LYS A 125 -6.80 -18.07 0.98
C LYS A 125 -7.05 -16.78 1.76
N ALA A 126 -8.10 -16.04 1.40
CA ALA A 126 -8.45 -14.75 2.00
C ALA A 126 -9.97 -14.58 2.12
#